data_AF-A0A955B533-F1
#
_entry.id   AF-A0A955B533-F1
#
_cell.length_a   1.000
_cell.length_b   1.000
_cell.length_c   1.000
_cell.angle_alpha   90.00
_cell.angle_beta   90.00
_cell.angle_gamma   90.00
#
_symmetry.space_group_name_H-M   'P 1'
#
loop_
_entity.id
_entity.type
_entity.pdbx_description
1 polymer ?
#
loop_
_entity_poly.entity_id
_entity_poly.type
_entity_poly.pdbx_seq_one_letter_code
_entity_poly.pdbx_strand_id
1 'polypeptide(L)'
;MSPTTKHRSRKGGTYVIVLGTAIMVTTLGLVTISSRLIQSQQSVASANALQAAANSDAAIRVGLQLIQSNENWREYGHGTWQSGPMASGNYILSGYDFSDGILNNDDSQAVTLVATGIQRDARHHKSLTLVPVKQPLDSLRFVICAGKDISFTDSKLTFSGTIAANGRVEESGDSSIDVDVEANDTIIGDDYLKTTTSQVGSKLLPSVADVMAEYEATATVIDIDDLPTSTPNLFRDPDMEDGHGLWTNSWETGHECEVRRSTETAHAGSRSLEVTDRNYASDGPAYYLTHVLESDRSYDVSCWVKMSWGTRVRFALNTNSGSGDEWVRSGWQTVGTSWTNVAATIDAPQWDGLLDRAMLKIETDPTYGRPSFYMDAVAIVGTGSTASITHACLSDQENPFGSVDPNGRYVIDCDSNDLRIEHTRLRGTLIIKNAGRVTIGPGPVHWEPLRLNIPTLLCDGQIELRFGVRALSEYLNNVNYNGATPFSIIGIDSDRDAVYPSRIHGLIMTERSVNLTGSLHLFDAAIVATDDVVLTDAAVDMTGNSLLQASPPPSMTRTELRLLRGGAAPRAD
;
A
#
# COMPACT_ATOMS: atom_id res chain seq x y z
N MET A 1 -84.32 85.42 86.41
CA MET A 1 -83.95 85.83 85.04
C MET A 1 -82.92 84.84 84.50
N SER A 2 -83.27 84.19 83.38
CA SER A 2 -82.48 83.55 82.29
C SER A 2 -81.04 83.01 82.45
N PRO A 3 -80.64 82.06 81.57
CA PRO A 3 -79.72 80.93 81.84
C PRO A 3 -78.34 81.07 81.16
N THR A 4 -77.43 80.09 81.33
CA THR A 4 -76.48 79.68 80.27
C THR A 4 -75.91 78.26 80.48
N THR A 5 -75.71 77.57 79.35
CA THR A 5 -75.29 76.18 79.10
C THR A 5 -73.77 76.00 78.92
N LYS A 6 -73.20 74.79 79.12
CA LYS A 6 -71.98 74.33 78.39
C LYS A 6 -71.76 72.81 78.38
N HIS A 7 -71.34 72.31 77.21
CA HIS A 7 -71.15 70.92 76.77
C HIS A 7 -69.66 70.69 76.41
N ARG A 8 -69.07 69.48 76.61
CA ARG A 8 -68.39 68.62 75.59
C ARG A 8 -67.43 67.55 76.13
N SER A 9 -67.38 66.44 75.37
CA SER A 9 -66.77 65.12 75.59
C SER A 9 -65.26 65.02 75.30
N ARG A 10 -64.57 64.11 76.00
CA ARG A 10 -63.21 63.59 75.71
C ARG A 10 -63.23 62.63 74.49
N LYS A 11 -62.46 62.90 73.41
CA LYS A 11 -62.34 62.04 72.20
C LYS A 11 -60.92 62.07 71.55
N GLY A 12 -59.85 61.85 72.32
CA GLY A 12 -58.45 61.91 71.81
C GLY A 12 -57.75 60.57 71.58
N GLY A 13 -57.88 59.59 72.49
CA GLY A 13 -57.11 58.34 72.44
C GLY A 13 -57.50 57.38 71.29
N THR A 14 -58.78 57.35 70.91
CA THR A 14 -59.26 56.51 69.80
C THR A 14 -58.65 56.93 68.46
N TYR A 15 -58.39 58.23 68.27
CA TYR A 15 -57.78 58.73 67.03
C TYR A 15 -56.33 58.28 66.87
N VAL A 16 -55.55 58.23 67.95
CA VAL A 16 -54.14 57.79 67.90
C VAL A 16 -54.03 56.30 67.64
N ILE A 17 -54.89 55.48 68.25
CA ILE A 17 -54.93 54.03 68.00
C ILE A 17 -55.37 53.74 66.57
N VAL A 18 -56.42 54.40 66.07
CA VAL A 18 -56.92 54.22 64.70
C VAL A 18 -55.92 54.73 63.66
N LEU A 19 -55.22 55.84 63.94
CA LEU A 19 -54.16 56.34 63.05
C LEU A 19 -52.94 55.42 63.06
N GLY A 20 -52.53 54.92 64.23
CA GLY A 20 -51.42 53.98 64.36
C GLY A 20 -51.69 52.65 63.66
N THR A 21 -52.91 52.10 63.79
CA THR A 21 -53.30 50.88 63.06
C THR A 21 -53.45 51.14 61.56
N ALA A 22 -53.97 52.29 61.14
CA ALA A 22 -54.04 52.65 59.73
C ALA A 22 -52.64 52.80 59.09
N ILE A 23 -51.67 53.39 59.80
CA ILE A 23 -50.27 53.48 59.34
C ILE A 23 -49.62 52.10 59.28
N MET A 24 -49.84 51.24 60.27
CA MET A 24 -49.35 49.85 60.23
C MET A 24 -49.94 49.07 59.05
N VAL A 25 -51.25 49.16 58.82
CA VAL A 25 -51.92 48.46 57.71
C VAL A 25 -51.44 48.97 56.35
N THR A 26 -51.25 50.28 56.20
CA THR A 26 -50.74 50.86 54.94
C THR A 26 -49.27 50.51 54.70
N THR A 27 -48.42 50.51 55.73
CA THR A 27 -47.01 50.08 55.61
C THR A 27 -46.87 48.59 55.29
N LEU A 28 -47.66 47.73 55.94
CA LEU A 28 -47.76 46.30 55.59
C LEU A 28 -48.25 46.09 54.15
N GLY A 29 -49.24 46.88 53.71
CA GLY A 29 -49.73 46.86 52.32
C GLY A 29 -48.64 47.24 51.30
N LEU A 30 -47.84 48.27 51.59
CA LEU A 30 -46.76 48.70 50.69
C LEU A 30 -45.59 47.71 50.64
N VAL A 31 -45.22 47.11 51.78
CA VAL A 31 -44.15 46.09 51.85
C VAL A 31 -44.55 44.84 51.08
N THR A 32 -45.80 44.38 51.20
CA THR A 32 -46.29 43.19 50.49
C THR A 32 -46.36 43.41 48.98
N ILE A 33 -46.79 44.59 48.52
CA ILE A 33 -46.80 44.95 47.09
C ILE A 33 -45.36 45.02 46.54
N SER A 34 -44.45 45.70 47.25
CA SER A 34 -43.06 45.84 46.84
C SER A 34 -42.34 44.49 46.78
N SER A 35 -42.58 43.61 47.76
CA SER A 35 -42.05 42.25 47.78
C SER A 35 -42.54 41.41 46.59
N ARG A 36 -43.83 41.50 46.23
CA ARG A 36 -44.37 40.82 45.05
C ARG A 36 -43.78 41.34 43.74
N LEU A 37 -43.53 42.65 43.63
CA LEU A 37 -42.90 43.23 42.44
C LEU A 37 -41.45 42.76 42.30
N ILE A 38 -40.68 42.75 43.40
CA ILE A 38 -39.30 42.24 43.40
C ILE A 38 -39.28 40.74 43.06
N GLN A 39 -40.16 39.95 43.68
CA GLN A 39 -40.27 38.51 43.38
C GLN A 39 -40.70 38.25 41.93
N SER A 40 -41.63 39.04 41.39
CA SER A 40 -42.06 38.95 39.99
C SER A 40 -40.93 39.29 39.03
N GLN A 41 -40.18 40.35 39.30
CA GLN A 41 -39.01 40.74 38.49
C GLN A 41 -37.90 39.68 38.55
N GLN A 42 -37.60 39.13 39.73
CA GLN A 42 -36.65 38.04 39.89
C GLN A 42 -37.11 36.78 39.16
N SER A 43 -38.39 36.44 39.21
CA SER A 43 -38.97 35.30 38.48
C SER A 43 -38.85 35.47 36.97
N VAL A 44 -39.16 36.66 36.44
CA VAL A 44 -39.01 36.96 35.00
C VAL A 44 -37.53 36.97 34.57
N ALA A 45 -36.64 37.55 35.37
CA ALA A 45 -35.20 37.56 35.07
C ALA A 45 -34.61 36.14 35.08
N SER A 46 -35.00 35.32 36.05
CA SER A 46 -34.60 33.90 36.13
C SER A 46 -35.14 33.10 34.95
N ALA A 47 -36.40 33.30 34.57
CA ALA A 47 -36.98 32.67 33.39
C ALA A 47 -36.25 33.08 32.09
N ASN A 48 -35.91 34.36 31.93
CA ASN A 48 -35.14 34.83 30.77
C ASN A 48 -33.72 34.23 30.76
N ALA A 49 -33.05 34.13 31.92
CA ALA A 49 -31.72 33.54 32.02
C ALA A 49 -31.73 32.04 31.68
N LEU A 50 -32.70 31.28 32.17
CA LEU A 50 -32.88 29.86 31.83
C LEU A 50 -33.17 29.69 30.33
N GLN A 51 -33.98 30.56 29.74
CA GLN A 51 -34.26 30.52 28.31
C GLN A 51 -33.01 30.88 27.48
N ALA A 52 -32.24 31.90 27.89
CA ALA A 52 -30.97 32.23 27.25
C ALA A 52 -29.98 31.06 27.31
N ALA A 53 -29.92 30.35 28.45
CA ALA A 53 -29.11 29.14 28.59
C ALA A 53 -29.57 28.02 27.64
N ALA A 54 -30.88 27.74 27.57
CA ALA A 54 -31.44 26.77 26.64
C ALA A 54 -31.16 27.13 25.17
N ASN A 55 -31.23 28.42 24.80
CA ASN A 55 -30.90 28.90 23.46
C ASN A 55 -29.41 28.71 23.16
N SER A 56 -28.51 28.93 24.13
CA SER A 56 -27.08 28.67 23.94
C SER A 56 -26.76 27.18 23.78
N ASP A 57 -27.48 26.30 24.49
CA ASP A 57 -27.35 24.85 24.34
C ASP A 57 -27.81 24.37 22.96
N ALA A 58 -28.93 24.91 22.47
CA ALA A 58 -29.42 24.64 21.13
C ALA A 58 -28.43 25.14 20.07
N ALA A 59 -27.85 26.33 20.25
CA ALA A 59 -26.86 26.88 19.34
C ALA A 59 -25.57 26.06 19.26
N ILE A 60 -25.07 25.49 20.36
CA ILE A 60 -23.96 24.53 20.32
C ILE A 60 -24.32 23.30 19.47
N ARG A 61 -25.54 22.75 19.62
CA ARG A 61 -25.98 21.61 18.81
C ARG A 61 -26.08 21.96 17.33
N VAL A 62 -26.54 23.17 17.00
CA VAL A 62 -26.51 23.67 15.62
C VAL A 62 -25.07 23.73 15.10
N GLY A 63 -24.12 24.22 15.91
CA GLY A 63 -22.71 24.24 15.50
C GLY A 63 -22.10 22.86 15.28
N LEU A 64 -22.40 21.90 16.15
CA LEU A 64 -22.00 20.51 15.95
C LEU A 64 -22.63 19.91 14.68
N GLN A 65 -23.90 20.20 14.42
CA GLN A 65 -24.57 19.75 13.21
C GLN A 65 -23.96 20.37 11.95
N LEU A 66 -23.63 21.67 11.97
CA LEU A 66 -22.98 22.35 10.84
C LEU A 66 -21.66 21.66 10.49
N ILE A 67 -20.81 21.42 11.50
CA ILE A 67 -19.55 20.70 11.34
C ILE A 67 -19.76 19.29 10.78
N GLN A 68 -20.77 18.56 11.28
CA GLN A 68 -21.06 17.20 10.82
C GLN A 68 -21.65 17.14 9.40
N SER A 69 -22.38 18.17 8.98
CA SER A 69 -23.07 18.20 7.68
C SER A 69 -22.27 18.82 6.54
N ASN A 70 -21.18 19.53 6.85
CA ASN A 70 -20.36 20.23 5.86
C ASN A 70 -18.88 19.83 6.03
N GLU A 71 -18.34 19.09 5.06
CA GLU A 71 -16.94 18.67 5.05
C GLU A 71 -15.97 19.87 5.04
N ASN A 72 -16.40 21.00 4.47
CA ASN A 72 -15.63 22.24 4.35
C ASN A 72 -15.96 23.25 5.45
N TRP A 73 -16.45 22.81 6.62
CA TRP A 73 -16.83 23.71 7.73
C TRP A 73 -15.68 24.64 8.18
N ARG A 74 -14.41 24.23 7.98
CA ARG A 74 -13.25 25.07 8.29
C ARG A 74 -13.16 26.35 7.44
N GLU A 75 -13.84 26.39 6.29
CA GLU A 75 -13.91 27.57 5.44
C GLU A 75 -14.80 28.69 5.99
N TYR A 76 -15.62 28.43 7.02
CA TYR A 76 -16.40 29.49 7.68
C TYR A 76 -15.53 30.58 8.32
N GLY A 77 -14.23 30.30 8.51
CA GLY A 77 -13.27 31.23 9.06
C GLY A 77 -13.47 31.50 10.54
N HIS A 78 -12.51 32.23 11.12
CA HIS A 78 -12.54 32.61 12.53
C HIS A 78 -13.60 33.70 12.77
N GLY A 79 -14.50 33.47 13.73
CA GLY A 79 -15.53 34.43 14.14
C GLY A 79 -16.95 33.87 14.05
N THR A 80 -17.93 34.74 13.75
CA THR A 80 -19.35 34.36 13.75
C THR A 80 -19.74 33.56 12.51
N TRP A 81 -20.17 32.32 12.73
CA TRP A 81 -20.62 31.41 11.67
C TRP A 81 -22.10 31.58 11.35
N GLN A 82 -22.94 31.72 12.37
CA GLN A 82 -24.38 31.84 12.20
C GLN A 82 -25.01 32.66 13.32
N SER A 83 -26.11 33.33 13.01
CA SER A 83 -27.02 33.92 14.00
C SER A 83 -28.45 33.80 13.51
N GLY A 84 -29.41 33.77 14.45
CA GLY A 84 -30.81 33.68 14.08
C GLY A 84 -31.76 33.57 15.26
N PRO A 85 -33.07 33.46 14.99
CA PRO A 85 -34.07 33.19 16.02
C PRO A 85 -33.95 31.74 16.51
N MET A 86 -34.15 31.52 17.80
CA MET A 86 -34.22 30.21 18.44
C MET A 86 -35.28 30.23 19.53
N ALA A 87 -36.35 29.47 19.33
CA ALA A 87 -37.53 29.47 20.20
C ALA A 87 -38.07 30.89 20.46
N SER A 88 -38.09 31.34 21.71
CA SER A 88 -38.60 32.66 22.13
C SER A 88 -37.54 33.77 22.17
N GLY A 89 -36.32 33.49 21.69
CA GLY A 89 -35.19 34.43 21.68
C GLY A 89 -34.30 34.28 20.44
N ASN A 90 -33.04 34.69 20.56
CA ASN A 90 -32.05 34.64 19.49
C ASN A 90 -30.80 33.86 19.94
N TYR A 91 -29.97 33.50 18.98
CA TYR A 91 -28.64 32.96 19.23
C TYR A 91 -27.59 33.52 18.27
N ILE A 92 -26.32 33.43 18.70
CA ILE A 92 -25.13 33.68 17.90
C ILE A 92 -24.20 32.48 18.10
N LEU A 93 -23.71 31.90 17.02
CA LEU A 93 -22.71 30.83 17.01
C LEU A 93 -21.43 31.36 16.37
N SER A 94 -20.29 31.14 17.02
CA SER A 94 -18.97 31.52 16.52
C SER A 94 -17.97 30.39 16.70
N GLY A 95 -17.02 30.25 15.79
CA GLY A 95 -15.90 29.32 15.89
C GLY A 95 -14.56 30.06 15.93
N TYR A 96 -13.71 29.67 16.88
CA TYR A 96 -12.42 30.28 17.13
C TYR A 96 -11.32 29.24 17.01
N ASP A 97 -10.28 29.58 16.25
CA ASP A 97 -8.96 28.97 16.39
C ASP A 97 -8.14 29.79 17.40
N PHE A 98 -7.54 29.13 18.38
CA PHE A 98 -6.70 29.76 19.39
C PHE A 98 -5.19 29.60 19.13
N SER A 99 -4.80 28.85 18.10
CA SER A 99 -3.40 28.60 17.76
C SER A 99 -2.83 29.77 16.96
N ASP A 100 -3.49 30.10 15.84
CA ASP A 100 -3.04 31.16 14.92
C ASP A 100 -4.18 32.04 14.37
N GLY A 101 -5.44 31.70 14.69
CA GLY A 101 -6.62 32.44 14.25
C GLY A 101 -7.08 32.10 12.82
N ILE A 102 -6.54 31.07 12.18
CA ILE A 102 -6.90 30.62 10.83
C ILE A 102 -7.44 29.19 10.93
N LEU A 103 -8.72 28.97 10.62
CA LEU A 103 -9.32 27.64 10.80
C LEU A 103 -9.06 26.66 9.66
N ASN A 104 -8.64 27.12 8.48
CA ASN A 104 -8.58 26.33 7.24
C ASN A 104 -7.17 25.92 6.79
N ASN A 105 -6.13 26.26 7.55
CA ASN A 105 -4.73 25.98 7.19
C ASN A 105 -4.22 24.65 7.75
N ASP A 106 -4.72 24.20 8.91
CA ASP A 106 -4.21 23.03 9.60
C ASP A 106 -5.36 22.19 10.17
N ASP A 107 -5.49 20.98 9.64
CA ASP A 107 -6.57 20.09 10.00
C ASP A 107 -6.41 19.44 11.40
N SER A 108 -5.22 19.58 11.99
CA SER A 108 -4.86 19.08 13.30
C SER A 108 -5.07 20.10 14.43
N GLN A 109 -5.49 21.33 14.11
CA GLN A 109 -5.77 22.35 15.10
C GLN A 109 -7.17 22.24 15.71
N ALA A 110 -7.24 22.54 17.01
CA ALA A 110 -8.48 22.49 17.79
C ALA A 110 -9.35 23.74 17.53
N VAL A 111 -10.66 23.53 17.41
CA VAL A 111 -11.63 24.62 17.26
C VAL A 111 -12.45 24.78 18.54
N THR A 112 -12.69 26.02 18.96
CA THR A 112 -13.62 26.32 20.04
C THR A 112 -14.89 26.99 19.51
N LEU A 113 -16.02 26.32 19.71
CA LEU A 113 -17.34 26.86 19.46
C LEU A 113 -17.79 27.71 20.65
N VAL A 114 -18.21 28.94 20.39
CA VAL A 114 -18.83 29.82 21.39
C VAL A 114 -20.25 30.13 20.94
N ALA A 115 -21.21 29.63 21.71
CA ALA A 115 -22.62 29.91 21.54
C ALA A 115 -23.08 30.99 22.53
N THR A 116 -23.78 31.99 22.03
CA THR A 116 -24.42 33.04 22.82
C THR A 116 -25.92 32.95 22.64
N GLY A 117 -26.64 32.55 23.68
CA GLY A 117 -28.11 32.59 23.70
C GLY A 117 -28.60 33.92 24.28
N ILE A 118 -29.62 34.50 23.65
CA ILE A 118 -30.14 35.83 23.99
C ILE A 118 -31.66 35.73 24.21
N GLN A 119 -32.13 36.18 25.38
CA GLN A 119 -33.55 36.34 25.70
C GLN A 119 -33.78 37.73 26.32
N ARG A 120 -34.31 38.66 25.53
CA ARG A 120 -34.39 40.09 25.91
C ARG A 120 -33.01 40.60 26.33
N ASP A 121 -32.84 41.02 27.59
CA ASP A 121 -31.57 41.52 28.14
C ASP A 121 -30.69 40.41 28.71
N ALA A 122 -31.21 39.19 28.89
CA ALA A 122 -30.43 38.06 29.39
C ALA A 122 -29.57 37.49 28.26
N ARG A 123 -28.27 37.34 28.51
CA ARG A 123 -27.31 36.67 27.64
C ARG A 123 -26.65 35.53 28.38
N HIS A 124 -26.51 34.39 27.72
CA HIS A 124 -25.78 33.25 28.25
C HIS A 124 -24.75 32.79 27.22
N HIS A 125 -23.49 32.70 27.64
CA HIS A 125 -22.39 32.22 26.81
C HIS A 125 -22.03 30.80 27.22
N LYS A 126 -21.84 29.94 26.22
CA LYS A 126 -21.38 28.57 26.40
C LYS A 126 -20.30 28.28 25.38
N SER A 127 -19.15 27.77 25.84
CA SER A 127 -18.03 27.40 24.98
C SER A 127 -17.84 25.89 24.96
N LEU A 128 -17.36 25.38 23.83
CA LEU A 128 -17.07 23.98 23.60
C LEU A 128 -15.82 23.84 22.72
N THR A 129 -14.77 23.24 23.25
CA THR A 129 -13.55 22.97 22.48
C THR A 129 -13.57 21.55 21.91
N LEU A 130 -13.38 21.47 20.59
CA LEU A 130 -13.28 20.25 19.81
C LEU A 130 -11.82 20.07 19.40
N VAL A 131 -11.23 18.94 19.77
CA VAL A 131 -9.86 18.58 19.43
C VAL A 131 -9.90 17.52 18.33
N PRO A 132 -9.24 17.74 17.19
CA PRO A 132 -9.10 16.72 16.17
C PRO A 132 -8.24 15.56 16.67
N VAL A 133 -8.71 14.35 16.43
CA VAL A 133 -8.02 13.09 16.70
C VAL A 133 -7.93 12.35 15.38
N LYS A 134 -6.71 12.13 14.92
CA LYS A 134 -6.44 11.31 13.73
C LYS A 134 -6.71 9.85 14.08
N GLN A 135 -7.63 9.21 13.36
CA GLN A 135 -7.88 7.77 13.44
C GLN A 135 -7.44 7.11 12.14
N PRO A 136 -6.88 5.88 12.20
CA PRO A 136 -6.60 5.11 10.98
C PRO A 136 -7.88 4.94 10.16
N LEU A 137 -7.74 4.92 8.83
CA LEU A 137 -8.84 4.57 7.95
C LEU A 137 -9.29 3.13 8.18
N ASP A 138 -10.59 2.90 8.02
CA ASP A 138 -11.18 1.59 8.25
C ASP A 138 -10.65 0.53 7.28
N SER A 139 -10.24 0.92 6.07
CA SER A 139 -9.64 0.06 5.06
C SER A 139 -8.35 -0.63 5.54
N LEU A 140 -7.58 0.02 6.40
CA LEU A 140 -6.33 -0.53 6.96
C LEU A 140 -6.55 -1.66 7.95
N ARG A 141 -7.82 -1.96 8.30
CA ARG A 141 -8.13 -3.11 9.14
C ARG A 141 -8.11 -4.44 8.39
N PHE A 142 -8.30 -4.37 7.08
CA PHE A 142 -8.46 -5.53 6.22
C PHE A 142 -7.11 -5.90 5.60
N VAL A 143 -6.92 -7.19 5.38
CA VAL A 143 -5.72 -7.70 4.70
C VAL A 143 -5.79 -7.40 3.20
N ILE A 144 -6.99 -7.51 2.63
CA ILE A 144 -7.30 -7.08 1.27
C ILE A 144 -8.54 -6.20 1.35
N CYS A 145 -8.47 -5.00 0.77
CA CYS A 145 -9.59 -4.08 0.66
C CYS A 145 -9.74 -3.61 -0.80
N ALA A 146 -10.86 -3.94 -1.43
CA ALA A 146 -11.20 -3.53 -2.79
C ALA A 146 -12.27 -2.43 -2.79
N GLY A 147 -12.07 -1.42 -3.62
CA GLY A 147 -13.04 -0.33 -3.84
C GLY A 147 -14.23 -0.74 -4.68
N LYS A 148 -14.11 -1.85 -5.41
CA LYS A 148 -15.21 -2.53 -6.10
C LYS A 148 -15.26 -4.00 -5.69
N ASP A 149 -15.06 -4.92 -6.62
CA ASP A 149 -15.33 -6.33 -6.42
C ASP A 149 -14.06 -7.10 -6.02
N ILE A 150 -14.24 -8.23 -5.33
CA ILE A 150 -13.20 -9.25 -5.17
C ILE A 150 -13.68 -10.53 -5.85
N SER A 151 -12.88 -11.07 -6.78
CA SER A 151 -13.20 -12.33 -7.46
C SER A 151 -12.13 -13.38 -7.25
N PHE A 152 -12.58 -14.62 -7.06
CA PHE A 152 -11.74 -15.80 -6.93
C PHE A 152 -12.10 -16.81 -8.03
N THR A 153 -11.09 -17.30 -8.74
CA THR A 153 -11.20 -18.41 -9.68
C THR A 153 -10.08 -19.40 -9.41
N ASP A 154 -10.43 -20.64 -9.08
CA ASP A 154 -9.47 -21.72 -8.77
C ASP A 154 -8.39 -21.31 -7.73
N SER A 155 -8.78 -20.55 -6.70
CA SER A 155 -7.85 -19.88 -5.78
C SER A 155 -7.99 -20.32 -4.33
N LYS A 156 -6.87 -20.43 -3.61
CA LYS A 156 -6.79 -20.86 -2.21
C LYS A 156 -6.23 -19.76 -1.33
N LEU A 157 -7.01 -19.34 -0.33
CA LEU A 157 -6.61 -18.33 0.65
C LEU A 157 -6.55 -18.94 2.04
N THR A 158 -5.38 -18.83 2.69
CA THR A 158 -5.20 -19.31 4.06
C THR A 158 -4.46 -18.27 4.90
N PHE A 159 -5.16 -17.56 5.78
CA PHE A 159 -4.53 -16.66 6.75
C PHE A 159 -5.44 -16.21 7.90
N SER A 160 -4.86 -15.49 8.86
CA SER A 160 -5.59 -14.77 9.91
C SER A 160 -5.89 -13.35 9.49
N GLY A 161 -7.17 -13.01 9.30
CA GLY A 161 -7.61 -11.66 8.97
C GLY A 161 -8.97 -11.65 8.27
N THR A 162 -9.39 -10.45 7.87
CA THR A 162 -10.63 -10.21 7.15
C THR A 162 -10.32 -9.54 5.81
N ILE A 163 -11.01 -9.94 4.76
CA ILE A 163 -11.01 -9.24 3.47
C ILE A 163 -12.31 -8.44 3.32
N ALA A 164 -12.26 -7.32 2.60
CA ALA A 164 -13.43 -6.47 2.39
C ALA A 164 -13.55 -5.95 0.96
N ALA A 165 -14.75 -6.01 0.41
CA ALA A 165 -15.12 -5.40 -0.87
C ALA A 165 -16.21 -4.34 -0.68
N ASN A 166 -16.04 -3.19 -1.34
CA ASN A 166 -17.08 -2.15 -1.43
C ASN A 166 -18.17 -2.48 -2.46
N GLY A 167 -17.91 -3.46 -3.33
CA GLY A 167 -18.87 -4.10 -4.23
C GLY A 167 -19.21 -5.52 -3.76
N ARG A 168 -19.16 -6.47 -4.69
CA ARG A 168 -19.46 -7.89 -4.45
C ARG A 168 -18.20 -8.71 -4.20
N VAL A 169 -18.37 -9.86 -3.54
CA VAL A 169 -17.34 -10.90 -3.47
C VAL A 169 -17.88 -12.15 -4.18
N GLU A 170 -17.13 -12.66 -5.16
CA GLU A 170 -17.55 -13.80 -5.98
C GLU A 170 -16.47 -14.88 -5.98
N GLU A 171 -16.87 -16.10 -5.62
CA GLU A 171 -16.03 -17.29 -5.67
C GLU A 171 -16.53 -18.21 -6.79
N SER A 172 -15.59 -18.78 -7.55
CA SER A 172 -15.83 -19.70 -8.65
C SER A 172 -14.70 -20.72 -8.80
N GLY A 173 -14.98 -21.84 -9.45
CA GLY A 173 -13.99 -22.89 -9.71
C GLY A 173 -13.71 -23.79 -8.51
N ASP A 174 -12.50 -24.33 -8.41
CA ASP A 174 -12.01 -25.10 -7.24
C ASP A 174 -11.30 -24.17 -6.25
N SER A 175 -12.04 -23.17 -5.75
CA SER A 175 -11.51 -22.22 -4.78
C SER A 175 -11.72 -22.68 -3.33
N SER A 176 -10.90 -22.21 -2.40
CA SER A 176 -11.07 -22.46 -0.97
C SER A 176 -10.66 -21.23 -0.17
N ILE A 177 -11.64 -20.56 0.44
CA ILE A 177 -11.45 -19.26 1.08
C ILE A 177 -11.54 -19.40 2.60
N ASP A 178 -10.38 -19.61 3.26
CA ASP A 178 -10.25 -19.75 4.71
C ASP A 178 -9.98 -18.42 5.42
N VAL A 179 -10.83 -17.41 5.18
CA VAL A 179 -10.72 -16.06 5.78
C VAL A 179 -12.11 -15.47 6.04
N ASP A 180 -12.23 -14.54 6.99
CA ASP A 180 -13.48 -13.79 7.16
C ASP A 180 -13.68 -12.84 5.97
N VAL A 181 -14.91 -12.74 5.47
CA VAL A 181 -15.25 -11.97 4.26
C VAL A 181 -16.34 -10.95 4.56
N GLU A 182 -16.08 -9.70 4.20
CA GLU A 182 -17.05 -8.61 4.24
C GLU A 182 -17.33 -8.07 2.83
N ALA A 183 -18.61 -7.90 2.49
CA ALA A 183 -19.02 -7.26 1.23
C ALA A 183 -20.09 -6.21 1.48
N ASN A 184 -19.98 -5.04 0.86
CA ASN A 184 -21.03 -4.04 0.91
C ASN A 184 -22.24 -4.42 0.05
N ASP A 185 -22.04 -5.15 -1.05
CA ASP A 185 -23.13 -5.71 -1.85
C ASP A 185 -23.39 -7.17 -1.44
N THR A 186 -23.07 -8.12 -2.31
CA THR A 186 -23.45 -9.54 -2.20
C THR A 186 -22.20 -10.42 -2.15
N ILE A 187 -22.31 -11.58 -1.51
CA ILE A 187 -21.30 -12.63 -1.50
C ILE A 187 -21.87 -13.84 -2.27
N ILE A 188 -21.15 -14.33 -3.28
CA ILE A 188 -21.54 -15.41 -4.20
C ILE A 188 -20.48 -16.51 -4.13
N GLY A 189 -20.91 -17.77 -4.19
CA GLY A 189 -20.06 -18.96 -4.05
C GLY A 189 -20.31 -19.71 -2.74
N ASP A 190 -19.80 -20.93 -2.65
CA ASP A 190 -20.12 -21.84 -1.54
C ASP A 190 -18.88 -22.18 -0.69
N ASP A 191 -17.65 -21.99 -1.20
CA ASP A 191 -16.42 -22.46 -0.56
C ASP A 191 -15.75 -21.42 0.37
N TYR A 192 -16.57 -20.72 1.15
CA TYR A 192 -16.14 -19.84 2.25
C TYR A 192 -16.11 -20.62 3.58
N LEU A 193 -14.93 -20.78 4.16
CA LEU A 193 -14.73 -21.64 5.35
C LEU A 193 -14.91 -20.90 6.69
N LYS A 194 -14.95 -19.55 6.66
CA LYS A 194 -15.13 -18.69 7.83
C LYS A 194 -16.34 -17.76 7.66
N THR A 195 -16.42 -16.70 8.49
CA THR A 195 -17.60 -15.84 8.56
C THR A 195 -17.74 -15.01 7.30
N THR A 196 -18.93 -14.99 6.71
CA THR A 196 -19.28 -14.10 5.60
C THR A 196 -20.33 -13.08 6.07
N THR A 197 -20.13 -11.81 5.76
CA THR A 197 -21.07 -10.72 6.10
C THR A 197 -21.29 -9.81 4.90
N SER A 198 -22.49 -9.83 4.35
CA SER A 198 -22.92 -8.92 3.26
C SER A 198 -23.60 -7.66 3.81
N GLN A 199 -23.78 -6.64 2.97
CA GLN A 199 -24.46 -5.39 3.30
C GLN A 199 -23.82 -4.59 4.47
N VAL A 200 -22.49 -4.66 4.62
CA VAL A 200 -21.76 -4.02 5.75
C VAL A 200 -21.45 -2.53 5.56
N GLY A 201 -21.95 -1.88 4.50
CA GLY A 201 -21.63 -0.51 4.15
C GLY A 201 -20.23 -0.35 3.53
N SER A 202 -20.08 0.62 2.62
CA SER A 202 -18.80 0.92 1.96
C SER A 202 -17.76 1.43 2.96
N LYS A 203 -16.54 0.89 2.84
CA LYS A 203 -15.35 1.29 3.59
C LYS A 203 -14.73 2.52 2.92
N LEU A 204 -14.28 3.47 3.74
CA LEU A 204 -13.53 4.63 3.26
C LEU A 204 -12.11 4.20 2.87
N LEU A 205 -11.75 4.39 1.61
CA LEU A 205 -10.41 4.13 1.08
C LEU A 205 -9.55 5.40 1.13
N PRO A 206 -8.23 5.28 1.32
CA PRO A 206 -7.31 6.41 1.13
C PRO A 206 -7.30 6.87 -0.33
N SER A 207 -7.03 8.16 -0.53
CA SER A 207 -6.72 8.72 -1.84
C SER A 207 -5.31 8.30 -2.24
N VAL A 208 -5.18 7.48 -3.28
CA VAL A 208 -3.89 6.96 -3.74
C VAL A 208 -3.01 8.10 -4.23
N ALA A 209 -3.56 9.03 -5.00
CA ALA A 209 -2.89 10.26 -5.42
C ALA A 209 -2.31 11.07 -4.24
N ASP A 210 -3.08 11.26 -3.15
CA ASP A 210 -2.59 12.04 -2.00
C ASP A 210 -1.47 11.32 -1.25
N VAL A 211 -1.57 10.00 -1.10
CA VAL A 211 -0.49 9.20 -0.51
C VAL A 211 0.73 9.25 -1.42
N MET A 212 0.59 9.04 -2.73
CA MET A 212 1.71 9.11 -3.66
C MET A 212 2.42 10.47 -3.62
N ALA A 213 1.66 11.57 -3.59
CA ALA A 213 2.22 12.92 -3.48
C ALA A 213 3.03 13.11 -2.19
N GLU A 214 2.60 12.52 -1.06
CA GLU A 214 3.33 12.55 0.22
C GLU A 214 4.72 11.92 0.09
N TYR A 215 4.82 10.74 -0.54
CA TYR A 215 6.07 10.00 -0.65
C TYR A 215 6.97 10.53 -1.80
N GLU A 216 6.37 10.98 -2.91
CA GLU A 216 7.07 11.51 -4.08
C GLU A 216 7.88 12.77 -3.76
N ALA A 217 7.37 13.64 -2.88
CA ALA A 217 8.03 14.89 -2.49
C ALA A 217 9.45 14.71 -1.91
N THR A 218 9.80 13.48 -1.51
CA THR A 218 11.09 13.14 -0.90
C THR A 218 11.78 11.94 -1.55
N ALA A 219 11.25 11.45 -2.68
CA ALA A 219 11.77 10.27 -3.37
C ALA A 219 12.86 10.65 -4.38
N THR A 220 13.78 9.73 -4.62
CA THR A 220 14.75 9.82 -5.70
C THR A 220 14.14 9.30 -7.00
N VAL A 221 14.26 10.07 -8.08
CA VAL A 221 13.76 9.69 -9.41
C VAL A 221 14.69 8.64 -10.02
N ILE A 222 14.10 7.57 -10.54
CA ILE A 222 14.75 6.63 -11.46
C ILE A 222 14.10 6.87 -12.83
N ASP A 223 14.92 7.26 -13.80
CA ASP A 223 14.44 7.42 -15.18
C ASP A 223 14.09 6.04 -15.75
N ILE A 224 12.95 5.93 -16.43
CA ILE A 224 12.56 4.66 -17.04
C ILE A 224 13.54 4.25 -18.15
N ASP A 225 14.19 5.21 -18.80
CA ASP A 225 15.20 4.95 -19.83
C ASP A 225 16.51 4.38 -19.24
N ASP A 226 16.74 4.54 -17.94
CA ASP A 226 17.86 3.92 -17.21
C ASP A 226 17.57 2.45 -16.83
N LEU A 227 16.32 1.99 -17.00
CA LEU A 227 15.95 0.60 -16.73
C LEU A 227 16.24 -0.29 -17.94
N PRO A 228 16.88 -1.45 -17.74
CA PRO A 228 17.16 -2.37 -18.84
C PRO A 228 15.87 -2.97 -19.41
N THR A 229 15.81 -3.06 -20.74
CA THR A 229 14.74 -3.79 -21.47
C THR A 229 15.12 -5.23 -21.80
N SER A 230 16.37 -5.61 -21.53
CA SER A 230 16.89 -6.96 -21.69
C SER A 230 17.40 -7.51 -20.35
N THR A 231 17.41 -8.83 -20.19
CA THR A 231 18.04 -9.43 -19.00
C THR A 231 19.57 -9.21 -19.04
N PRO A 232 20.27 -9.33 -17.90
CA PRO A 232 21.71 -9.61 -17.96
C PRO A 232 21.98 -10.96 -18.62
N ASN A 233 23.26 -11.28 -18.82
CA ASN A 233 23.65 -12.63 -19.24
C ASN A 233 23.23 -13.64 -18.16
N LEU A 234 22.39 -14.62 -18.52
CA LEU A 234 21.88 -15.60 -17.55
C LEU A 234 22.86 -16.74 -17.27
N PHE A 235 24.01 -16.78 -17.96
CA PHE A 235 25.10 -17.69 -17.63
C PHE A 235 25.93 -17.19 -16.44
N ARG A 236 26.21 -18.10 -15.51
CA ARG A 236 27.27 -17.94 -14.52
C ARG A 236 28.60 -18.32 -15.16
N ASP A 237 29.63 -17.53 -14.89
CA ASP A 237 30.99 -17.75 -15.41
C ASP A 237 31.03 -17.89 -16.96
N PRO A 238 30.47 -16.91 -17.70
CA PRO A 238 30.34 -17.01 -19.15
C PRO A 238 31.68 -17.05 -19.89
N ASP A 239 32.75 -16.55 -19.27
CA ASP A 239 34.13 -16.53 -19.75
C ASP A 239 34.97 -17.73 -19.23
N MET A 240 34.38 -18.60 -18.42
CA MET A 240 35.04 -19.81 -17.91
C MET A 240 36.30 -19.50 -17.09
N GLU A 241 36.38 -18.36 -16.40
CA GLU A 241 37.55 -17.87 -15.63
C GLU A 241 37.45 -18.10 -14.10
N ASP A 242 36.25 -18.34 -13.56
CA ASP A 242 36.02 -18.53 -12.12
C ASP A 242 35.53 -19.94 -11.69
N GLY A 243 35.35 -20.87 -12.62
CA GLY A 243 34.92 -22.26 -12.36
C GLY A 243 34.66 -23.05 -13.65
N HIS A 244 33.93 -24.16 -13.61
CA HIS A 244 33.29 -24.75 -14.80
C HIS A 244 31.78 -24.43 -14.87
N GLY A 245 31.35 -23.40 -14.13
CA GLY A 245 29.94 -23.05 -13.99
C GLY A 245 29.04 -24.24 -13.59
N LEU A 246 27.75 -24.13 -13.95
CA LEU A 246 26.77 -25.23 -13.92
C LEU A 246 26.80 -26.07 -15.21
N TRP A 247 27.85 -25.94 -16.03
CA TRP A 247 27.96 -26.71 -17.27
C TRP A 247 28.24 -28.17 -16.94
N THR A 248 27.39 -29.05 -17.47
CA THR A 248 27.50 -30.49 -17.29
C THR A 248 27.27 -31.19 -18.62
N ASN A 249 27.45 -32.52 -18.64
CA ASN A 249 26.98 -33.31 -19.76
C ASN A 249 25.45 -33.47 -19.70
N SER A 250 24.85 -33.81 -20.83
CA SER A 250 23.39 -33.95 -20.93
C SER A 250 22.88 -35.36 -20.59
N TRP A 251 23.41 -35.97 -19.52
CA TRP A 251 23.12 -37.36 -19.12
C TRP A 251 21.62 -37.64 -18.94
N GLU A 252 20.86 -36.67 -18.44
CA GLU A 252 19.40 -36.75 -18.24
C GLU A 252 18.61 -36.96 -19.54
N THR A 253 19.22 -36.60 -20.69
CA THR A 253 18.66 -36.84 -22.02
C THR A 253 19.24 -38.07 -22.71
N GLY A 254 19.97 -38.92 -21.98
CA GLY A 254 20.61 -40.13 -22.50
C GLY A 254 21.89 -39.87 -23.30
N HIS A 255 22.50 -38.68 -23.13
CA HIS A 255 23.61 -38.19 -23.92
C HIS A 255 24.84 -37.92 -23.05
N GLU A 256 25.89 -38.74 -23.21
CA GLU A 256 27.11 -38.69 -22.41
C GLU A 256 28.29 -38.16 -23.23
N CYS A 257 28.98 -37.17 -22.68
CA CYS A 257 30.27 -36.67 -23.15
C CYS A 257 31.10 -36.23 -21.93
N GLU A 258 32.39 -36.04 -22.14
CA GLU A 258 33.25 -35.39 -21.16
C GLU A 258 33.17 -33.88 -21.38
N VAL A 259 32.82 -33.15 -20.32
CA VAL A 259 32.78 -31.69 -20.29
C VAL A 259 33.74 -31.26 -19.19
N ARG A 260 34.83 -30.60 -19.57
CA ARG A 260 35.85 -30.17 -18.62
C ARG A 260 36.35 -28.78 -18.97
N ARG A 261 36.86 -28.09 -17.97
CA ARG A 261 37.58 -26.85 -18.18
C ARG A 261 38.97 -27.14 -18.74
N SER A 262 39.40 -26.33 -19.70
CA SER A 262 40.67 -26.50 -20.39
C SER A 262 41.48 -25.21 -20.38
N THR A 263 42.81 -25.37 -20.35
CA THR A 263 43.80 -24.29 -20.50
C THR A 263 44.58 -24.42 -21.80
N GLU A 264 44.22 -25.41 -22.65
CA GLU A 264 44.92 -25.69 -23.90
C GLU A 264 44.70 -24.60 -24.95
N THR A 265 43.49 -24.03 -24.97
CA THR A 265 43.11 -22.92 -25.83
C THR A 265 41.98 -22.15 -25.14
N ALA A 266 41.91 -20.85 -25.39
CA ALA A 266 40.81 -19.98 -24.97
C ALA A 266 40.52 -18.98 -26.09
N HIS A 267 39.30 -18.45 -26.15
CA HIS A 267 38.98 -17.33 -27.05
C HIS A 267 39.38 -16.02 -26.38
N ALA A 268 39.02 -15.85 -25.10
CA ALA A 268 39.44 -14.76 -24.24
C ALA A 268 39.98 -15.33 -22.92
N GLY A 269 40.73 -14.54 -22.15
CA GLY A 269 41.26 -15.01 -20.88
C GLY A 269 42.28 -16.15 -21.00
N SER A 270 42.22 -17.10 -20.07
CA SER A 270 43.17 -18.19 -19.90
C SER A 270 42.55 -19.58 -20.05
N ARG A 271 41.21 -19.67 -20.07
CA ARG A 271 40.49 -20.92 -19.96
C ARG A 271 39.30 -20.97 -20.92
N SER A 272 38.87 -22.18 -21.25
CA SER A 272 37.64 -22.44 -22.01
C SER A 272 37.01 -23.74 -21.54
N LEU A 273 35.81 -24.06 -22.04
CA LEU A 273 35.16 -25.35 -21.81
C LEU A 273 35.45 -26.29 -22.98
N GLU A 274 36.02 -27.45 -22.70
CA GLU A 274 36.35 -28.50 -23.66
C GLU A 274 35.33 -29.64 -23.56
N VAL A 275 34.94 -30.14 -24.73
CA VAL A 275 33.95 -31.20 -24.89
C VAL A 275 34.54 -32.33 -25.71
N THR A 276 34.69 -33.50 -25.09
CA THR A 276 35.33 -34.71 -25.62
C THR A 276 34.44 -35.94 -25.45
N ASP A 277 34.89 -37.11 -25.92
CA ASP A 277 34.21 -38.40 -25.75
C ASP A 277 32.74 -38.44 -26.16
N ARG A 278 32.43 -37.79 -27.30
CA ARG A 278 31.08 -37.66 -27.84
C ARG A 278 30.66 -38.92 -28.62
N ASN A 279 29.59 -39.57 -28.16
CA ASN A 279 28.98 -40.76 -28.74
C ASN A 279 27.82 -40.48 -29.71
N TYR A 280 27.27 -39.27 -29.70
CA TYR A 280 26.21 -38.79 -30.60
C TYR A 280 26.48 -37.35 -31.01
N ALA A 281 25.92 -36.94 -32.14
CA ALA A 281 26.07 -35.56 -32.63
C ALA A 281 25.32 -34.54 -31.75
N SER A 282 24.34 -35.00 -30.97
CA SER A 282 23.63 -34.23 -29.94
C SER A 282 24.29 -34.27 -28.56
N ASP A 283 25.38 -35.02 -28.38
CA ASP A 283 26.16 -34.95 -27.15
C ASP A 283 26.85 -33.60 -27.08
N GLY A 284 26.81 -32.96 -25.93
CA GLY A 284 27.37 -31.65 -25.77
C GLY A 284 27.18 -31.12 -24.36
N PRO A 285 27.78 -29.95 -24.10
CA PRO A 285 27.66 -29.28 -22.83
C PRO A 285 26.22 -28.76 -22.70
N ALA A 286 25.68 -28.94 -21.52
CA ALA A 286 24.35 -28.55 -21.11
C ALA A 286 24.43 -27.56 -19.96
N TYR A 287 23.61 -26.52 -20.02
CA TYR A 287 23.44 -25.57 -18.93
C TYR A 287 21.97 -25.44 -18.59
N TYR A 288 21.65 -25.58 -17.30
CA TYR A 288 20.28 -25.52 -16.81
C TYR A 288 19.87 -24.08 -16.56
N LEU A 289 18.78 -23.67 -17.20
CA LEU A 289 18.19 -22.34 -17.13
C LEU A 289 16.81 -22.35 -16.48
N THR A 290 16.42 -23.46 -15.87
CA THR A 290 15.07 -23.66 -15.30
C THR A 290 14.65 -22.54 -14.36
N HIS A 291 15.58 -21.85 -13.72
CA HIS A 291 15.34 -20.79 -12.73
C HIS A 291 15.25 -19.36 -13.29
N VAL A 292 15.67 -19.17 -14.54
CA VAL A 292 15.81 -17.84 -15.16
C VAL A 292 15.12 -17.75 -16.53
N LEU A 293 14.74 -18.89 -17.12
CA LEU A 293 13.99 -18.91 -18.36
C LEU A 293 12.52 -18.58 -18.11
N GLU A 294 12.01 -17.68 -18.94
CA GLU A 294 10.62 -17.23 -18.96
C GLU A 294 9.87 -17.76 -20.16
N SER A 295 8.57 -18.03 -19.95
CA SER A 295 7.61 -18.50 -20.94
C SER A 295 7.38 -17.45 -22.00
N ASP A 296 7.30 -17.86 -23.28
CA ASP A 296 7.01 -17.00 -24.43
C ASP A 296 7.95 -15.77 -24.55
N ARG A 297 9.23 -15.94 -24.20
CA ARG A 297 10.26 -14.90 -24.32
C ARG A 297 11.34 -15.29 -25.33
N SER A 298 11.77 -14.34 -26.14
CA SER A 298 12.91 -14.48 -27.05
C SER A 298 14.23 -14.22 -26.34
N TYR A 299 15.24 -15.03 -26.65
CA TYR A 299 16.59 -14.92 -26.11
C TYR A 299 17.63 -14.89 -27.22
N ASP A 300 18.52 -13.90 -27.16
CA ASP A 300 19.74 -13.88 -27.96
C ASP A 300 20.79 -14.74 -27.27
N VAL A 301 21.17 -15.84 -27.94
CA VAL A 301 22.21 -16.77 -27.49
C VAL A 301 23.45 -16.60 -28.36
N SER A 302 24.62 -16.60 -27.74
CA SER A 302 25.89 -16.61 -28.47
C SER A 302 26.98 -17.37 -27.72
N CYS A 303 27.96 -17.86 -28.48
CA CYS A 303 29.12 -18.55 -27.94
C CYS A 303 30.25 -18.57 -28.97
N TRP A 304 31.49 -18.44 -28.52
CA TRP A 304 32.65 -18.73 -29.34
C TRP A 304 32.96 -20.22 -29.34
N VAL A 305 33.05 -20.83 -30.51
CA VAL A 305 33.29 -22.26 -30.67
C VAL A 305 34.51 -22.50 -31.56
N LYS A 306 35.35 -23.47 -31.17
CA LYS A 306 36.51 -23.95 -31.95
C LYS A 306 36.52 -25.47 -31.96
N MET A 307 36.62 -26.08 -33.13
CA MET A 307 36.48 -27.54 -33.28
C MET A 307 37.79 -28.21 -33.68
N SER A 308 37.93 -29.51 -33.39
CA SER A 308 39.07 -30.30 -33.85
C SER A 308 39.10 -30.50 -35.37
N TRP A 309 37.92 -30.54 -36.00
CA TRP A 309 37.71 -30.39 -37.45
C TRP A 309 36.37 -29.73 -37.72
N GLY A 310 36.21 -29.16 -38.92
CA GLY A 310 35.04 -28.36 -39.25
C GLY A 310 33.74 -29.17 -39.43
N THR A 311 32.64 -28.63 -38.91
CA THR A 311 31.27 -29.14 -39.07
C THR A 311 30.29 -27.96 -38.94
N ARG A 312 29.00 -28.24 -38.77
CA ARG A 312 27.99 -27.26 -38.37
C ARG A 312 27.57 -27.48 -36.93
N VAL A 313 27.26 -26.40 -36.23
CA VAL A 313 26.74 -26.40 -34.86
C VAL A 313 25.44 -25.61 -34.78
N ARG A 314 24.65 -25.85 -33.74
CA ARG A 314 23.44 -25.08 -33.42
C ARG A 314 23.18 -25.12 -31.93
N PHE A 315 22.40 -24.15 -31.46
CA PHE A 315 21.84 -24.18 -30.12
C PHE A 315 20.55 -25.00 -30.11
N ALA A 316 20.31 -25.70 -29.01
CA ALA A 316 19.10 -26.47 -28.75
C ALA A 316 18.64 -26.20 -27.31
N LEU A 317 17.47 -25.56 -27.18
CA LEU A 317 16.78 -25.35 -25.91
C LEU A 317 15.78 -26.49 -25.72
N ASN A 318 15.89 -27.19 -24.59
CA ASN A 318 14.90 -28.14 -24.15
C ASN A 318 14.17 -27.61 -22.92
N THR A 319 12.84 -27.62 -22.97
CA THR A 319 11.96 -27.27 -21.87
C THR A 319 11.06 -28.46 -21.52
N ASN A 320 10.65 -28.55 -20.25
CA ASN A 320 9.66 -29.49 -19.77
C ASN A 320 8.88 -28.85 -18.61
N SER A 321 7.57 -28.77 -18.75
CA SER A 321 6.64 -28.21 -17.76
C SER A 321 5.61 -29.25 -17.27
N GLY A 322 6.02 -30.52 -17.19
CA GLY A 322 5.16 -31.65 -16.80
C GLY A 322 4.35 -32.28 -17.95
N SER A 323 4.37 -31.67 -19.14
CA SER A 323 3.69 -32.16 -20.36
C SER A 323 4.60 -32.99 -21.29
N GLY A 324 5.90 -33.09 -20.97
CA GLY A 324 6.92 -33.75 -21.78
C GLY A 324 7.98 -32.77 -22.29
N ASP A 325 8.94 -33.32 -23.05
CA ASP A 325 10.07 -32.54 -23.58
C ASP A 325 9.69 -31.77 -24.85
N GLU A 326 9.85 -30.46 -24.81
CA GLU A 326 9.77 -29.59 -25.97
C GLU A 326 11.16 -29.11 -26.38
N TRP A 327 11.42 -29.00 -27.69
CA TRP A 327 12.75 -28.66 -28.22
C TRP A 327 12.66 -27.53 -29.24
N VAL A 328 13.31 -26.41 -28.93
CA VAL A 328 13.53 -25.30 -29.87
C VAL A 328 14.99 -25.31 -30.30
N ARG A 329 15.25 -25.20 -31.61
CA ARG A 329 16.61 -25.30 -32.15
C ARG A 329 16.89 -24.15 -33.11
N SER A 330 18.09 -23.58 -33.02
CA SER A 330 18.55 -22.58 -33.97
C SER A 330 18.90 -23.20 -35.33
N GLY A 331 19.11 -22.35 -36.33
CA GLY A 331 19.72 -22.75 -37.60
C GLY A 331 21.17 -23.24 -37.43
N TRP A 332 21.60 -24.09 -38.37
CA TRP A 332 22.98 -24.60 -38.43
C TRP A 332 23.98 -23.53 -38.87
N GLN A 333 25.12 -23.44 -38.18
CA GLN A 333 26.21 -22.52 -38.48
C GLN A 333 27.53 -23.28 -38.64
N THR A 334 28.31 -22.97 -39.68
CA THR A 334 29.58 -23.65 -39.95
C THR A 334 30.68 -23.14 -39.01
N VAL A 335 31.36 -24.08 -38.34
CA VAL A 335 32.49 -23.79 -37.46
C VAL A 335 33.66 -24.68 -37.88
N GLY A 336 34.87 -24.10 -37.86
CA GLY A 336 36.11 -24.78 -38.23
C GLY A 336 37.06 -24.96 -37.06
N THR A 337 38.35 -25.02 -37.38
CA THR A 337 39.45 -25.15 -36.40
C THR A 337 39.90 -23.80 -35.82
N SER A 338 39.26 -22.71 -36.22
CA SER A 338 39.45 -21.36 -35.66
C SER A 338 38.23 -20.98 -34.83
N TRP A 339 38.44 -20.18 -33.79
CA TRP A 339 37.35 -19.61 -32.99
C TRP A 339 36.36 -18.87 -33.88
N THR A 340 35.11 -19.27 -33.83
CA THR A 340 34.01 -18.71 -34.60
C THR A 340 32.88 -18.37 -33.63
N ASN A 341 32.36 -17.15 -33.70
CA ASN A 341 31.18 -16.77 -32.92
C ASN A 341 29.95 -17.40 -33.57
N VAL A 342 29.21 -18.17 -32.79
CA VAL A 342 27.93 -18.78 -33.14
C VAL A 342 26.88 -18.00 -32.38
N ALA A 343 25.93 -17.40 -33.08
CA ALA A 343 24.88 -16.60 -32.47
C ALA A 343 23.51 -16.89 -33.09
N ALA A 344 22.46 -16.88 -32.29
CA ALA A 344 21.10 -17.08 -32.75
C ALA A 344 20.10 -16.43 -31.78
N THR A 345 18.88 -16.24 -32.24
CA THR A 345 17.73 -15.96 -31.38
C THR A 345 16.95 -17.27 -31.19
N ILE A 346 16.53 -17.55 -29.97
CA ILE A 346 15.68 -18.69 -29.59
C ILE A 346 14.45 -18.16 -28.88
N ASP A 347 13.29 -18.53 -29.39
CA ASP A 347 12.02 -18.25 -28.73
C ASP A 347 11.73 -19.39 -27.75
N ALA A 348 11.64 -19.08 -26.47
CA ALA A 348 11.21 -20.04 -25.47
C ALA A 348 9.73 -20.38 -25.72
N PRO A 349 9.32 -21.65 -25.62
CA PRO A 349 7.93 -22.02 -25.83
C PRO A 349 7.03 -21.40 -24.76
N GLN A 350 5.73 -21.43 -25.01
CA GLN A 350 4.75 -21.03 -24.01
C GLN A 350 4.44 -22.21 -23.09
N TRP A 351 4.56 -22.01 -21.78
CA TRP A 351 4.06 -22.91 -20.75
C TRP A 351 3.29 -22.15 -19.66
N ASP A 352 2.37 -22.87 -19.03
CA ASP A 352 1.67 -22.45 -17.82
C ASP A 352 2.32 -23.10 -16.58
N GLY A 353 2.26 -22.42 -15.43
CA GLY A 353 2.80 -22.93 -14.18
C GLY A 353 4.34 -22.94 -14.11
N LEU A 354 4.88 -23.86 -13.31
CA LEU A 354 6.32 -23.98 -13.07
C LEU A 354 7.00 -24.84 -14.13
N LEU A 355 8.22 -24.45 -14.48
CA LEU A 355 9.08 -25.24 -15.35
C LEU A 355 9.83 -26.29 -14.53
N ASP A 356 9.69 -27.57 -14.91
CA ASP A 356 10.44 -28.68 -14.31
C ASP A 356 11.89 -28.65 -14.76
N ARG A 357 12.12 -28.38 -16.06
CA ARG A 357 13.46 -28.28 -16.65
C ARG A 357 13.49 -27.28 -17.79
N ALA A 358 14.52 -26.42 -17.81
CA ALA A 358 15.05 -25.80 -19.03
C ALA A 358 16.54 -26.08 -19.13
N MET A 359 16.99 -26.48 -20.31
CA MET A 359 18.39 -26.77 -20.57
C MET A 359 18.77 -26.27 -21.96
N LEU A 360 19.78 -25.41 -22.04
CA LEU A 360 20.40 -25.03 -23.30
C LEU A 360 21.60 -25.94 -23.59
N LYS A 361 21.70 -26.39 -24.85
CA LYS A 361 22.79 -27.23 -25.35
C LYS A 361 23.37 -26.68 -26.65
N ILE A 362 24.61 -27.08 -26.94
CA ILE A 362 25.21 -26.98 -28.28
C ILE A 362 25.25 -28.37 -28.90
N GLU A 363 24.64 -28.52 -30.07
CA GLU A 363 24.65 -29.75 -30.87
C GLU A 363 25.52 -29.57 -32.12
N THR A 364 26.08 -30.67 -32.63
CA THR A 364 26.79 -30.70 -33.92
C THR A 364 25.98 -31.45 -34.96
N ASP A 365 26.27 -31.19 -36.24
CA ASP A 365 25.59 -31.85 -37.34
C ASP A 365 25.93 -33.35 -37.41
N PRO A 366 24.92 -34.25 -37.39
CA PRO A 366 25.14 -35.69 -37.43
C PRO A 366 25.80 -36.19 -38.73
N THR A 367 25.82 -35.39 -39.79
CA THR A 367 26.36 -35.75 -41.10
C THR A 367 27.89 -35.76 -41.13
N TYR A 368 28.56 -34.99 -40.26
CA TYR A 368 30.00 -34.68 -40.36
C TYR A 368 30.83 -35.24 -39.19
N GLY A 369 30.35 -36.33 -38.58
CA GLY A 369 31.01 -36.98 -37.45
C GLY A 369 30.76 -36.26 -36.13
N ARG A 370 31.63 -36.53 -35.14
CA ARG A 370 31.47 -36.08 -33.74
C ARG A 370 32.75 -35.41 -33.24
N PRO A 371 33.14 -34.26 -33.80
CA PRO A 371 34.34 -33.56 -33.35
C PRO A 371 34.21 -33.17 -31.88
N SER A 372 35.31 -33.32 -31.15
CA SER A 372 35.56 -32.56 -29.92
C SER A 372 35.63 -31.07 -30.24
N PHE A 373 35.23 -30.25 -29.30
CA PHE A 373 35.25 -28.80 -29.48
C PHE A 373 35.49 -28.08 -28.16
N TYR A 374 35.92 -26.82 -28.28
CA TYR A 374 36.04 -25.88 -27.19
C TYR A 374 34.99 -24.80 -27.36
N MET A 375 34.48 -24.30 -26.24
CA MET A 375 33.53 -23.21 -26.19
C MET A 375 33.92 -22.18 -25.12
N ASP A 376 33.63 -20.91 -25.38
CA ASP A 376 34.04 -19.79 -24.53
C ASP A 376 33.14 -18.57 -24.77
N ALA A 377 33.17 -17.59 -23.85
CA ALA A 377 32.43 -16.34 -23.89
C ALA A 377 30.96 -16.52 -24.30
N VAL A 378 30.25 -17.31 -23.48
CA VAL A 378 28.85 -17.69 -23.72
C VAL A 378 27.92 -16.59 -23.23
N ALA A 379 26.90 -16.26 -24.00
CA ALA A 379 25.85 -15.34 -23.57
C ALA A 379 24.47 -15.90 -23.87
N ILE A 380 23.55 -15.69 -22.95
CA ILE A 380 22.11 -15.76 -23.19
C ILE A 380 21.46 -14.53 -22.56
N VAL A 381 20.78 -13.74 -23.38
CA VAL A 381 20.16 -12.48 -22.97
C VAL A 381 18.72 -12.49 -23.45
N GLY A 382 17.78 -12.39 -22.51
CA GLY A 382 16.36 -12.25 -22.83
C GLY A 382 16.12 -10.89 -23.46
N THR A 383 15.67 -10.88 -24.70
CA THR A 383 15.31 -9.65 -25.41
C THR A 383 13.89 -9.24 -25.05
N GLY A 384 13.65 -7.94 -24.95
CA GLY A 384 12.34 -7.38 -24.63
C GLY A 384 12.28 -5.89 -24.93
N SER A 385 11.07 -5.34 -24.92
CA SER A 385 10.81 -3.89 -25.00
C SER A 385 10.30 -3.30 -23.68
N THR A 386 10.02 -4.16 -22.70
CA THR A 386 9.49 -3.76 -21.38
C THR A 386 10.64 -3.37 -20.47
N ALA A 387 10.57 -2.16 -19.91
CA ALA A 387 11.52 -1.72 -18.88
C ALA A 387 11.45 -2.66 -17.68
N SER A 388 12.60 -3.03 -17.12
CA SER A 388 12.64 -4.04 -16.05
C SER A 388 13.61 -3.69 -14.93
N ILE A 389 13.17 -3.94 -13.69
CA ILE A 389 14.04 -4.09 -12.54
C ILE A 389 14.26 -5.58 -12.36
N THR A 390 15.40 -6.06 -12.84
CA THR A 390 15.76 -7.47 -12.78
C THR A 390 17.21 -7.64 -12.35
N HIS A 391 17.49 -8.69 -11.58
CA HIS A 391 18.85 -9.03 -11.14
C HIS A 391 19.53 -7.86 -10.40
N ALA A 392 18.76 -7.15 -9.58
CA ALA A 392 19.18 -5.92 -8.91
C ALA A 392 18.88 -5.96 -7.41
N CYS A 393 19.66 -5.20 -6.63
CA CYS A 393 19.29 -4.82 -5.28
C CYS A 393 18.98 -3.32 -5.25
N LEU A 394 17.77 -2.95 -4.82
CA LEU A 394 17.36 -1.55 -4.65
C LEU A 394 17.03 -1.29 -3.18
N SER A 395 17.74 -0.37 -2.53
CA SER A 395 17.61 -0.07 -1.11
C SER A 395 18.01 1.36 -0.76
N ASP A 396 18.01 1.71 0.52
CA ASP A 396 18.57 2.98 1.03
C ASP A 396 20.10 3.09 0.92
N GLN A 397 20.80 2.00 0.58
CA GLN A 397 22.25 1.94 0.44
C GLN A 397 22.72 1.59 -0.97
N GLU A 398 21.81 1.15 -1.85
CA GLU A 398 22.14 0.63 -3.17
C GLU A 398 21.05 1.01 -4.19
N ASN A 399 21.45 1.64 -5.30
CA ASN A 399 20.58 1.92 -6.43
C ASN A 399 21.37 1.71 -7.73
N PRO A 400 21.16 0.60 -8.46
CA PRO A 400 21.86 0.32 -9.70
C PRO A 400 21.50 1.28 -10.85
N PHE A 401 20.40 2.02 -10.72
CA PHE A 401 19.82 2.86 -11.77
C PHE A 401 20.01 4.36 -11.49
N GLY A 402 20.84 4.74 -10.52
CA GLY A 402 21.05 6.15 -10.21
C GLY A 402 21.58 6.41 -8.81
N SER A 403 21.18 7.55 -8.24
CA SER A 403 21.57 7.93 -6.89
C SER A 403 20.75 7.18 -5.84
N VAL A 404 21.35 6.89 -4.69
CA VAL A 404 20.64 6.26 -3.57
C VAL A 404 19.75 7.27 -2.84
N ASP A 405 18.60 6.80 -2.38
CA ASP A 405 17.72 7.56 -1.50
C ASP A 405 17.91 7.12 -0.03
N PRO A 406 18.35 7.98 0.91
CA PRO A 406 18.58 7.59 2.30
C PRO A 406 17.32 7.11 3.05
N ASN A 407 16.13 7.38 2.53
CA ASN A 407 14.85 6.90 3.06
C ASN A 407 14.31 5.68 2.30
N GLY A 408 15.06 5.17 1.31
CA GLY A 408 14.68 4.05 0.47
C GLY A 408 13.42 4.34 -0.35
N ARG A 409 13.23 5.57 -0.82
CA ARG A 409 12.05 6.00 -1.58
C ARG A 409 12.45 6.27 -3.02
N TYR A 410 11.82 5.57 -3.96
CA TYR A 410 12.11 5.70 -5.38
C TYR A 410 10.83 5.96 -6.16
N VAL A 411 10.91 6.83 -7.15
CA VAL A 411 9.80 7.11 -8.07
C VAL A 411 10.21 6.81 -9.51
N ILE A 412 9.35 6.10 -10.23
CA ILE A 412 9.49 5.81 -11.65
C ILE A 412 8.23 6.35 -12.32
N ASP A 413 8.42 7.27 -13.27
CA ASP A 413 7.37 7.65 -14.20
C ASP A 413 7.51 6.79 -15.46
N CYS A 414 6.52 5.95 -15.72
CA CYS A 414 6.59 4.97 -16.78
C CYS A 414 6.22 5.52 -18.16
N ASP A 415 5.70 6.76 -18.26
CA ASP A 415 5.24 7.34 -19.54
C ASP A 415 4.35 6.40 -20.38
N SER A 416 3.39 5.74 -19.72
CA SER A 416 2.50 4.71 -20.27
C SER A 416 3.16 3.38 -20.69
N ASN A 417 4.47 3.21 -20.48
CA ASN A 417 5.15 1.94 -20.71
C ASN A 417 4.82 0.91 -19.62
N ASP A 418 5.02 -0.35 -19.95
CA ASP A 418 4.94 -1.46 -19.01
C ASP A 418 6.24 -1.55 -18.20
N LEU A 419 6.12 -1.91 -16.92
CA LEU A 419 7.24 -2.10 -16.01
C LEU A 419 7.19 -3.51 -15.41
N ARG A 420 8.32 -4.22 -15.47
CA ARG A 420 8.47 -5.54 -14.89
C ARG A 420 9.47 -5.56 -13.74
N ILE A 421 9.14 -6.24 -12.65
CA ILE A 421 10.01 -6.38 -11.47
C ILE A 421 10.14 -7.85 -11.11
N GLU A 422 11.32 -8.43 -11.23
CA GLU A 422 11.55 -9.85 -10.95
C GLU A 422 13.01 -10.14 -10.59
N HIS A 423 13.31 -11.31 -10.01
CA HIS A 423 14.68 -11.72 -9.62
C HIS A 423 15.44 -10.62 -8.87
N THR A 424 14.76 -9.91 -7.97
CA THR A 424 15.26 -8.66 -7.39
C THR A 424 14.98 -8.65 -5.89
N ARG A 425 15.90 -8.01 -5.15
CA ARG A 425 15.68 -7.64 -3.76
C ARG A 425 15.41 -6.14 -3.64
N LEU A 426 14.29 -5.78 -3.05
CA LEU A 426 13.92 -4.39 -2.77
C LEU A 426 13.77 -4.16 -1.27
N ARG A 427 14.40 -3.11 -0.75
CA ARG A 427 14.28 -2.64 0.63
C ARG A 427 13.91 -1.16 0.64
N GLY A 428 12.62 -0.87 0.54
CA GLY A 428 12.14 0.50 0.38
C GLY A 428 10.73 0.60 -0.19
N THR A 429 10.30 1.84 -0.44
CA THR A 429 9.05 2.21 -1.08
C THR A 429 9.30 2.51 -2.56
N LEU A 430 8.59 1.84 -3.46
CA LEU A 430 8.57 2.19 -4.87
C LEU A 430 7.24 2.88 -5.21
N ILE A 431 7.34 4.01 -5.91
CA ILE A 431 6.23 4.81 -6.40
C ILE A 431 6.26 4.69 -7.92
N ILE A 432 5.22 4.11 -8.51
CA ILE A 432 5.13 3.88 -9.94
C ILE A 432 4.00 4.74 -10.49
N LYS A 433 4.32 5.61 -11.44
CA LYS A 433 3.41 6.58 -12.04
C LYS A 433 3.23 6.31 -13.53
N ASN A 434 2.06 6.69 -14.04
CA ASN A 434 1.66 6.60 -15.44
C ASN A 434 2.03 5.24 -16.06
N ALA A 435 1.88 4.13 -15.34
CA ALA A 435 2.22 2.81 -15.88
C ALA A 435 1.10 2.26 -16.78
N GLY A 436 1.50 1.61 -17.88
CA GLY A 436 0.59 0.77 -18.66
C GLY A 436 0.15 -0.43 -17.82
N ARG A 437 1.09 -1.36 -17.61
CA ARG A 437 0.98 -2.53 -16.72
C ARG A 437 2.21 -2.64 -15.83
N VAL A 438 2.01 -2.88 -14.54
CA VAL A 438 3.11 -3.23 -13.61
C VAL A 438 3.02 -4.72 -13.28
N THR A 439 4.01 -5.48 -13.71
CA THR A 439 4.10 -6.92 -13.42
C THR A 439 5.22 -7.19 -12.42
N ILE A 440 4.89 -7.83 -11.31
CA ILE A 440 5.85 -8.27 -10.29
C ILE A 440 5.90 -9.81 -10.32
N GLY A 441 7.10 -10.33 -10.59
CA GLY A 441 7.37 -11.72 -10.96
C GLY A 441 7.18 -11.98 -12.46
N PRO A 442 7.09 -13.26 -12.93
CA PRO A 442 7.04 -14.53 -12.19
C PRO A 442 8.32 -14.93 -11.46
N GLY A 443 9.46 -14.31 -11.75
CA GLY A 443 10.70 -14.55 -11.01
C GLY A 443 10.58 -14.20 -9.53
N PRO A 444 11.41 -14.78 -8.65
CA PRO A 444 11.32 -14.55 -7.22
C PRO A 444 11.66 -13.09 -6.88
N VAL A 445 10.86 -12.48 -6.01
CA VAL A 445 11.07 -11.10 -5.52
C VAL A 445 11.08 -11.12 -4.01
N HIS A 446 12.11 -10.53 -3.41
CA HIS A 446 12.14 -10.27 -1.97
C HIS A 446 11.97 -8.77 -1.74
N TRP A 447 10.79 -8.36 -1.27
CA TRP A 447 10.50 -6.95 -1.08
C TRP A 447 10.07 -6.67 0.35
N GLU A 448 10.82 -5.80 1.02
CA GLU A 448 10.47 -5.27 2.34
C GLU A 448 10.47 -3.73 2.33
N PRO A 449 9.56 -3.07 3.08
CA PRO A 449 9.66 -1.63 3.25
C PRO A 449 10.85 -1.31 4.18
N LEU A 450 11.39 -0.09 4.11
CA LEU A 450 12.44 0.33 5.03
C LEU A 450 11.95 0.33 6.50
N ARG A 451 10.65 0.57 6.71
CA ARG A 451 9.96 0.49 8.01
C ARG A 451 8.56 -0.11 7.82
N LEU A 452 8.07 -0.89 8.77
CA LEU A 452 6.78 -1.59 8.63
C LEU A 452 5.55 -0.66 8.59
N ASN A 453 5.70 0.63 8.91
CA ASN A 453 4.64 1.62 8.91
C ASN A 453 4.64 2.54 7.66
N ILE A 454 5.47 2.25 6.66
CA ILE A 454 5.42 2.94 5.36
C ILE A 454 5.01 1.96 4.25
N PRO A 455 4.42 2.44 3.16
CA PRO A 455 4.10 1.64 2.00
C PRO A 455 5.33 0.99 1.39
N THR A 456 5.10 -0.17 0.79
CA THR A 456 6.12 -0.89 0.01
C THR A 456 5.98 -0.55 -1.46
N LEU A 457 4.73 -0.49 -1.95
CA LEU A 457 4.41 -0.18 -3.33
C LEU A 457 3.20 0.76 -3.40
N LEU A 458 3.38 1.87 -4.11
CA LEU A 458 2.33 2.81 -4.50
C LEU A 458 2.28 2.89 -6.02
N CYS A 459 1.12 2.65 -6.62
CA CYS A 459 0.98 2.60 -8.08
C CYS A 459 -0.31 3.30 -8.52
N ASP A 460 -0.27 4.09 -9.59
CA ASP A 460 -1.49 4.62 -10.24
C ASP A 460 -2.02 3.73 -11.37
N GLY A 461 -1.29 2.64 -11.68
CA GLY A 461 -1.61 1.66 -12.71
C GLY A 461 -2.08 0.30 -12.15
N GLN A 462 -2.50 -0.59 -13.05
CA GLN A 462 -2.88 -1.96 -12.70
C GLN A 462 -1.63 -2.76 -12.25
N ILE A 463 -1.77 -3.52 -11.17
CA ILE A 463 -0.70 -4.37 -10.63
C ILE A 463 -1.02 -5.84 -10.92
N GLU A 464 -0.05 -6.56 -11.47
CA GLU A 464 -0.07 -8.01 -11.57
C GLU A 464 1.00 -8.62 -10.66
N LEU A 465 0.57 -9.39 -9.67
CA LEU A 465 1.44 -10.16 -8.78
C LEU A 465 1.42 -11.62 -9.26
N ARG A 466 2.55 -12.08 -9.79
CA ARG A 466 2.74 -13.43 -10.31
C ARG A 466 3.88 -14.07 -9.54
N PHE A 467 3.63 -15.01 -8.65
CA PHE A 467 4.71 -15.59 -7.83
C PHE A 467 4.82 -17.10 -8.03
N GLY A 468 6.07 -17.56 -8.18
CA GLY A 468 6.42 -18.97 -8.08
C GLY A 468 6.85 -19.36 -6.66
N VAL A 469 6.99 -20.66 -6.43
CA VAL A 469 7.42 -21.23 -5.13
C VAL A 469 8.92 -21.10 -4.84
N ARG A 470 9.71 -20.56 -5.78
CA ARG A 470 11.17 -20.52 -5.67
C ARG A 470 11.64 -19.33 -4.84
N ALA A 471 12.74 -19.54 -4.11
CA ALA A 471 13.43 -18.48 -3.40
C ALA A 471 14.33 -17.67 -4.35
N LEU A 472 14.57 -16.40 -4.03
CA LEU A 472 15.55 -15.56 -4.69
C LEU A 472 16.96 -16.03 -4.27
N SER A 473 17.81 -16.37 -5.22
CA SER A 473 19.14 -16.91 -4.94
C SER A 473 20.22 -16.09 -5.63
N GLU A 474 21.21 -15.66 -4.85
CA GLU A 474 22.41 -14.98 -5.38
C GLU A 474 23.19 -15.87 -6.31
N TYR A 475 23.34 -17.15 -5.93
CA TYR A 475 24.12 -18.13 -6.67
C TYR A 475 23.55 -18.34 -8.06
N LEU A 476 22.23 -18.51 -8.12
CA LEU A 476 21.52 -18.77 -9.37
C LEU A 476 21.43 -17.54 -10.28
N ASN A 477 21.31 -16.35 -9.69
CA ASN A 477 21.19 -15.09 -10.42
C ASN A 477 22.55 -14.41 -10.68
N ASN A 478 23.63 -14.91 -10.09
CA ASN A 478 24.97 -14.31 -10.13
C ASN A 478 25.00 -12.82 -9.71
N VAL A 479 24.20 -12.47 -8.70
CA VAL A 479 24.09 -11.13 -8.12
C VAL A 479 24.27 -11.25 -6.62
N ASN A 480 25.01 -10.34 -6.00
CA ASN A 480 25.03 -10.24 -4.55
C ASN A 480 23.93 -9.24 -4.13
N TYR A 481 22.90 -9.71 -3.43
CA TYR A 481 21.76 -8.90 -2.96
C TYR A 481 21.94 -8.37 -1.54
N ASN A 482 23.05 -8.68 -0.87
CA ASN A 482 23.39 -8.15 0.46
C ASN A 482 24.74 -7.42 0.55
N GLY A 483 25.32 -7.02 -0.59
CA GLY A 483 26.68 -6.46 -0.66
C GLY A 483 26.80 -5.08 -0.03
N ALA A 484 25.75 -4.26 -0.15
CA ALA A 484 25.60 -3.01 0.59
C ALA A 484 24.35 -3.00 1.49
N THR A 485 23.38 -3.86 1.19
CA THR A 485 22.07 -3.90 1.85
C THR A 485 22.02 -5.06 2.84
N PRO A 486 22.09 -4.87 4.17
CA PRO A 486 22.09 -5.99 5.10
C PRO A 486 20.79 -6.79 5.03
N PHE A 487 20.87 -8.12 5.19
CA PHE A 487 19.70 -8.98 5.39
C PHE A 487 19.71 -9.58 6.80
N SER A 488 18.57 -9.57 7.50
CA SER A 488 18.42 -9.80 8.95
C SER A 488 19.39 -10.79 9.61
N ILE A 489 19.52 -12.00 9.08
CA ILE A 489 20.33 -13.08 9.69
C ILE A 489 21.75 -13.14 9.12
N ILE A 490 21.92 -12.73 7.86
CA ILE A 490 23.16 -12.94 7.09
C ILE A 490 24.07 -11.70 7.17
N GLY A 491 23.49 -10.52 7.33
CA GLY A 491 24.22 -9.25 7.35
C GLY A 491 24.63 -8.82 5.95
N ILE A 492 25.80 -8.17 5.86
CA ILE A 492 26.47 -7.81 4.61
C ILE A 492 27.64 -8.77 4.41
N ASP A 493 27.79 -9.28 3.19
CA ASP A 493 28.95 -10.06 2.79
C ASP A 493 29.33 -9.78 1.32
N SER A 494 30.38 -10.44 0.85
CA SER A 494 30.90 -10.29 -0.53
C SER A 494 30.71 -11.53 -1.39
N ASP A 495 30.09 -12.59 -0.86
CA ASP A 495 29.89 -13.82 -1.62
C ASP A 495 28.57 -13.74 -2.42
N ARG A 496 28.18 -14.84 -3.08
CA ARG A 496 26.94 -14.91 -3.87
C ARG A 496 26.20 -16.20 -3.55
N ASP A 497 26.18 -16.60 -2.28
CA ASP A 497 25.59 -17.88 -1.88
C ASP A 497 24.31 -17.71 -1.05
N ALA A 498 23.88 -16.47 -0.78
CA ALA A 498 22.67 -16.24 0.00
C ALA A 498 21.38 -16.57 -0.77
N VAL A 499 20.37 -16.97 0.00
CA VAL A 499 19.03 -17.30 -0.49
C VAL A 499 18.00 -16.55 0.34
N TYR A 500 17.07 -15.89 -0.33
CA TYR A 500 16.03 -15.07 0.26
C TYR A 500 14.65 -15.63 -0.10
N PRO A 501 13.69 -15.69 0.83
CA PRO A 501 12.34 -16.11 0.52
C PRO A 501 11.71 -15.15 -0.50
N SER A 502 11.00 -15.68 -1.49
CA SER A 502 10.19 -14.85 -2.41
C SER A 502 8.92 -14.42 -1.67
N ARG A 503 8.82 -13.13 -1.33
CA ARG A 503 7.72 -12.56 -0.55
C ARG A 503 7.72 -11.03 -0.63
N ILE A 504 6.55 -10.43 -0.48
CA ILE A 504 6.40 -8.98 -0.30
C ILE A 504 5.92 -8.69 1.13
N HIS A 505 6.48 -7.67 1.76
CA HIS A 505 6.04 -7.15 3.05
C HIS A 505 5.37 -5.79 2.90
N GLY A 506 4.53 -5.41 3.86
CA GLY A 506 4.00 -4.05 3.95
C GLY A 506 2.81 -3.74 3.03
N LEU A 507 2.50 -2.46 2.91
CA LEU A 507 1.30 -1.99 2.21
C LEU A 507 1.56 -1.88 0.70
N ILE A 508 0.69 -2.52 -0.09
CA ILE A 508 0.56 -2.38 -1.53
C ILE A 508 -0.71 -1.59 -1.80
N MET A 509 -0.60 -0.49 -2.56
CA MET A 509 -1.75 0.34 -2.89
C MET A 509 -1.79 0.71 -4.37
N THR A 510 -2.99 0.66 -4.96
CA THR A 510 -3.21 1.11 -6.34
C THR A 510 -4.58 1.75 -6.60
N GLU A 511 -4.62 2.68 -7.56
CA GLU A 511 -5.86 3.26 -8.10
C GLU A 511 -6.68 2.28 -8.96
N ARG A 512 -6.03 1.23 -9.47
CA ARG A 512 -6.63 0.27 -10.39
C ARG A 512 -6.71 -1.11 -9.76
N SER A 513 -6.97 -2.11 -10.59
CA SER A 513 -7.13 -3.48 -10.13
C SER A 513 -5.80 -4.11 -9.73
N VAL A 514 -5.87 -5.06 -8.80
CA VAL A 514 -4.76 -5.94 -8.46
C VAL A 514 -5.10 -7.35 -8.90
N ASN A 515 -4.28 -7.94 -9.76
CA ASN A 515 -4.41 -9.32 -10.20
C ASN A 515 -3.37 -10.18 -9.51
N LEU A 516 -3.80 -11.27 -8.89
CA LEU A 516 -2.96 -12.20 -8.15
C LEU A 516 -3.02 -13.57 -8.83
N THR A 517 -1.85 -14.15 -9.11
CA THR A 517 -1.72 -15.50 -9.70
C THR A 517 -0.51 -16.24 -9.10
N GLY A 518 -0.58 -17.57 -9.04
CA GLY A 518 0.49 -18.41 -8.53
C GLY A 518 0.58 -18.47 -7.00
N SER A 519 1.74 -18.88 -6.48
CA SER A 519 1.98 -19.06 -5.03
C SER A 519 2.56 -17.80 -4.41
N LEU A 520 1.71 -17.07 -3.69
CA LEU A 520 2.01 -15.74 -3.16
C LEU A 520 2.22 -15.80 -1.64
N HIS A 521 3.35 -15.28 -1.18
CA HIS A 521 3.63 -15.10 0.24
C HIS A 521 3.69 -13.60 0.57
N LEU A 522 2.70 -13.11 1.31
CA LEU A 522 2.59 -11.70 1.69
C LEU A 522 2.68 -11.58 3.22
N PHE A 523 3.77 -11.03 3.73
CA PHE A 523 4.06 -10.99 5.17
C PHE A 523 3.83 -9.60 5.74
N ASP A 524 3.12 -9.50 6.88
CA ASP A 524 2.78 -8.19 7.46
C ASP A 524 2.32 -7.20 6.39
N ALA A 525 1.40 -7.67 5.54
CA ALA A 525 1.00 -7.00 4.33
C ALA A 525 -0.46 -6.56 4.37
N ALA A 526 -0.76 -5.54 3.57
CA ALA A 526 -2.13 -5.13 3.27
C ALA A 526 -2.18 -4.74 1.78
N ILE A 527 -3.27 -5.11 1.11
CA ILE A 527 -3.55 -4.70 -0.27
C ILE A 527 -4.75 -3.78 -0.25
N VAL A 528 -4.59 -2.57 -0.78
CA VAL A 528 -5.67 -1.60 -0.95
C VAL A 528 -5.77 -1.22 -2.43
N ALA A 529 -6.83 -1.66 -3.09
CA ALA A 529 -7.12 -1.32 -4.48
C ALA A 529 -8.39 -0.47 -4.52
N THR A 530 -8.39 0.67 -5.22
CA THR A 530 -9.64 1.43 -5.38
C THR A 530 -10.57 0.86 -6.45
N ASP A 531 -10.08 -0.10 -7.24
CA ASP A 531 -10.86 -0.89 -8.19
C ASP A 531 -11.02 -2.35 -7.70
N ASP A 532 -11.11 -3.31 -8.61
CA ASP A 532 -11.26 -4.74 -8.32
C ASP A 532 -9.97 -5.42 -7.80
N VAL A 533 -10.11 -6.48 -7.00
CA VAL A 533 -9.03 -7.43 -6.72
C VAL A 533 -9.40 -8.80 -7.29
N VAL A 534 -8.59 -9.31 -8.21
CA VAL A 534 -8.85 -10.55 -8.95
C VAL A 534 -7.80 -11.58 -8.60
N LEU A 535 -8.24 -12.77 -8.18
CA LEU A 535 -7.39 -13.90 -7.88
C LEU A 535 -7.72 -15.05 -8.84
N THR A 536 -6.71 -15.52 -9.56
CA THR A 536 -6.86 -16.60 -10.55
C THR A 536 -5.71 -17.58 -10.41
N ASP A 537 -6.03 -18.86 -10.17
CA ASP A 537 -5.02 -19.90 -9.87
C ASP A 537 -4.01 -19.42 -8.82
N ALA A 538 -4.51 -18.76 -7.78
CA ALA A 538 -3.71 -18.11 -6.75
C ALA A 538 -3.75 -18.90 -5.46
N ALA A 539 -2.59 -19.31 -4.95
CA ALA A 539 -2.43 -19.82 -3.60
C ALA A 539 -1.78 -18.74 -2.74
N VAL A 540 -2.57 -18.07 -1.89
CA VAL A 540 -2.12 -16.91 -1.13
C VAL A 540 -2.03 -17.24 0.36
N ASP A 541 -0.82 -17.13 0.89
CA ASP A 541 -0.52 -17.14 2.32
C ASP A 541 -0.19 -15.71 2.76
N MET A 542 -0.99 -15.15 3.68
CA MET A 542 -0.82 -13.78 4.14
C MET A 542 -0.69 -13.67 5.66
N THR A 543 -0.06 -12.61 6.15
CA THR A 543 -0.18 -12.18 7.54
C THR A 543 -0.54 -10.70 7.57
N GLY A 544 -1.61 -10.33 8.27
CA GLY A 544 -2.09 -8.95 8.31
C GLY A 544 -1.17 -8.01 9.11
N ASN A 545 -0.95 -6.80 8.59
CA ASN A 545 -0.10 -5.80 9.25
C ASN A 545 -0.85 -5.01 10.34
N SER A 546 -0.70 -5.42 11.60
CA SER A 546 -1.30 -4.69 12.73
C SER A 546 -0.68 -3.29 12.97
N LEU A 547 0.54 -3.03 12.48
CA LEU A 547 1.20 -1.73 12.66
C LEU A 547 0.61 -0.63 11.80
N LEU A 548 0.03 -0.96 10.64
CA LEU A 548 -0.67 0.03 9.80
C LEU A 548 -1.89 0.62 10.52
N GLN A 549 -2.56 -0.15 11.39
CA GLN A 549 -3.63 0.38 12.24
C GLN A 549 -3.10 1.19 13.43
N ALA A 550 -1.99 0.73 14.04
CA ALA A 550 -1.44 1.37 15.23
C ALA A 550 -0.72 2.69 14.91
N SER A 551 -0.10 2.79 13.74
CA SER A 551 0.67 3.95 13.28
C SER A 551 0.53 4.12 11.75
N PRO A 552 -0.67 4.45 11.25
CA PRO A 552 -0.90 4.67 9.81
C PRO A 552 -0.04 5.83 9.27
N PRO A 553 0.29 5.82 7.97
CA PRO A 553 0.75 7.02 7.27
C PRO A 553 -0.22 8.19 7.47
N PRO A 554 0.27 9.45 7.57
CA PRO A 554 -0.58 10.63 7.76
C PRO A 554 -1.76 10.75 6.79
N SER A 555 -1.50 10.51 5.51
CA SER A 555 -2.50 10.48 4.41
C SER A 555 -3.52 9.34 4.50
N MET A 556 -3.34 8.39 5.43
CA MET A 556 -4.25 7.27 5.67
C MET A 556 -4.95 7.37 7.03
N THR A 557 -5.15 8.61 7.49
CA THR A 557 -5.95 8.90 8.68
C THR A 557 -7.16 9.75 8.33
N ARG A 558 -8.25 9.55 9.05
CA ARG A 558 -9.36 10.51 9.09
C ARG A 558 -9.30 11.33 10.35
N THR A 559 -9.58 12.61 10.22
CA THR A 559 -9.65 13.53 11.37
C THR A 559 -11.06 13.49 11.98
N GLU A 560 -11.16 12.99 13.21
CA GLU A 560 -12.40 13.04 13.99
C GLU A 560 -12.31 14.08 15.10
N LEU A 561 -13.30 14.96 15.20
CA LEU A 561 -13.36 15.92 16.29
C LEU A 561 -13.93 15.28 17.55
N ARG A 562 -13.15 15.30 18.64
CA ARG A 562 -13.58 14.85 19.96
C ARG A 562 -13.72 16.01 20.94
N LEU A 563 -14.69 15.88 21.85
CA LEU A 563 -14.88 16.84 22.94
C LEU A 563 -13.71 16.76 23.91
N LEU A 564 -13.08 17.90 24.21
CA LEU A 564 -12.09 17.97 25.29
C LEU A 564 -12.82 17.87 26.65
N ARG A 565 -12.93 16.66 27.21
CA ARG A 565 -13.45 16.46 28.57
C ARG A 565 -12.39 16.94 29.58
N GLY A 566 -12.56 18.14 30.13
CA GLY A 566 -11.84 18.58 31.34
C GLY A 566 -11.21 19.98 31.33
N GLY A 567 -11.31 20.76 30.26
CA GLY A 567 -10.80 22.14 30.26
C GLY A 567 -11.81 23.11 30.87
N ALA A 568 -11.45 23.78 31.97
CA ALA A 568 -12.17 24.96 32.43
C ALA A 568 -12.16 25.99 31.29
N ALA A 569 -13.33 26.53 30.94
CA ALA A 569 -13.45 27.54 29.90
C ALA A 569 -12.49 28.71 30.20
N PRO A 570 -11.64 29.14 29.24
CA PRO A 570 -10.92 30.39 29.40
C PRO A 570 -11.95 31.51 29.51
N ARG A 571 -11.83 32.33 30.57
CA ARG A 571 -12.59 33.56 30.68
C ARG A 571 -12.20 34.44 29.50
N ALA A 572 -13.13 34.67 28.59
CA ALA A 572 -13.05 35.79 27.68
C ALA A 572 -13.24 37.06 28.53
N ASP A 573 -12.23 37.93 28.53
CA ASP A 573 -12.31 39.27 29.10
C ASP A 573 -13.18 40.20 28.23
#